data_AF-A0A845CHB7-F1
#
_entry.id   AF-A0A845CHB7-F1
#
_cell.length_a   1.000
_cell.length_b   1.000
_cell.length_c   1.000
_cell.angle_alpha   90.00
_cell.angle_beta   90.00
_cell.angle_gamma   90.00
#
_symmetry.space_group_name_H-M   'P 1'
#
loop_
_entity.id
_entity.type
_entity.pdbx_description
1 polymer ?
#
loop_
_entity_poly.entity_id
_entity_poly.type
_entity_poly.pdbx_seq_one_letter_code
_entity_poly.pdbx_strand_id
1 'polypeptide(L)'
;MKLKYDFDTLRGDLFGGVTAMVVALPLSLAYGVASGMGAAAGLYGAIAVGFFAAVFGGTQTQISGPTAPMAIVMAVIISTYAENLTQALTVVVMGGLLQALLGVLKLGRFVAYTPYVVVSGFMSGIGVLVMAIQVLPFFGSAPVPGGAVGMILALPEALRDINPSAFGVGVVTLSVSVFWPQRFRKILPTPLVGLFAGTLVGVLWLGDAPVIGEVPTGLPGLQVGLPSLAFLARAVEPALILALIGSVVSLLTCLVADSLTRTSHDPDRELIGQGVGNAAAGLIGGLPGAGTPVYTVPNIRSGGRTRAAGAIFALFLLAILLGLGPYVESIPLAA
;
A
#
# COMPACT_ATOMS: atom_id res chain seq x y z
N MET A 1 14.34 -21.94 5.29
CA MET A 1 15.61 -21.25 4.98
C MET A 1 15.89 -20.27 6.12
N LYS A 2 17.02 -20.37 6.83
CA LYS A 2 17.35 -19.42 7.92
C LYS A 2 17.52 -18.02 7.32
N LEU A 3 16.78 -17.03 7.82
CA LEU A 3 16.97 -15.61 7.50
C LEU A 3 18.42 -15.24 7.79
N LYS A 4 19.17 -14.85 6.75
CA LYS A 4 20.49 -14.24 6.92
C LYS A 4 20.28 -12.73 6.81
N TYR A 5 20.58 -12.01 7.88
CA TYR A 5 20.69 -10.55 7.87
C TYR A 5 22.16 -10.22 7.60
N ASP A 6 22.50 -10.10 6.33
CA ASP A 6 23.80 -9.68 5.82
C ASP A 6 23.70 -8.33 5.10
N PHE A 7 24.83 -7.74 4.70
CA PHE A 7 24.83 -6.44 4.02
C PHE A 7 24.10 -6.48 2.67
N ASP A 8 24.13 -7.59 1.96
CA ASP A 8 23.46 -7.74 0.67
C ASP A 8 21.94 -7.78 0.81
N THR A 9 21.43 -8.47 1.83
CA THR A 9 20.00 -8.49 2.17
C THR A 9 19.53 -7.15 2.69
N LEU A 10 20.30 -6.47 3.55
CA LEU A 10 19.96 -5.12 4.01
C LEU A 10 19.89 -4.12 2.86
N ARG A 11 20.83 -4.20 1.90
CA ARG A 11 20.80 -3.37 0.70
C ARG A 11 19.56 -3.64 -0.16
N GLY A 12 19.22 -4.91 -0.35
CA GLY A 12 18.02 -5.32 -1.07
C GLY A 12 16.74 -4.83 -0.38
N ASP A 13 16.67 -4.95 0.94
CA ASP A 13 15.54 -4.50 1.76
C ASP A 13 15.42 -2.97 1.77
N LEU A 14 16.54 -2.25 1.76
CA LEU A 14 16.56 -0.79 1.65
C LEU A 14 15.95 -0.33 0.33
N PHE A 15 16.45 -0.85 -0.80
CA PHE A 15 15.89 -0.49 -2.09
C PHE A 15 14.44 -0.97 -2.24
N GLY A 16 14.15 -2.18 -1.76
CA GLY A 16 12.81 -2.75 -1.75
C GLY A 16 11.79 -1.88 -1.02
N GLY A 17 12.12 -1.49 0.21
CA GLY A 17 11.28 -0.62 1.02
C GLY A 17 11.09 0.77 0.41
N VAL A 18 12.16 1.39 -0.11
CA VAL A 18 12.10 2.72 -0.76
C VAL A 18 11.26 2.68 -2.04
N THR A 19 11.45 1.67 -2.91
CA THR A 19 10.64 1.52 -4.12
C THR A 19 9.16 1.35 -3.76
N ALA A 20 8.85 0.50 -2.78
CA ALA A 20 7.48 0.29 -2.34
C ALA A 20 6.87 1.58 -1.75
N MET A 21 7.66 2.38 -1.05
CA MET A 21 7.24 3.64 -0.45
C MET A 21 6.81 4.66 -1.51
N VAL A 22 7.60 4.81 -2.57
CA VAL A 22 7.29 5.75 -3.66
C VAL A 22 5.96 5.40 -4.32
N VAL A 23 5.71 4.11 -4.57
CA VAL A 23 4.45 3.65 -5.15
C VAL A 23 3.29 3.83 -4.17
N ALA A 24 3.51 3.58 -2.88
CA ALA A 24 2.46 3.61 -1.88
C ALA A 24 2.06 5.02 -1.44
N LEU A 25 2.96 6.01 -1.49
CA LEU A 25 2.68 7.36 -1.01
C LEU A 25 1.48 8.00 -1.72
N PRO A 26 1.45 8.18 -3.06
CA PRO A 26 0.31 8.81 -3.73
C PRO A 26 -0.97 7.99 -3.59
N LEU A 27 -0.88 6.65 -3.61
CA LEU A 27 -2.04 5.77 -3.44
C LEU A 27 -2.63 5.88 -2.03
N SER A 28 -1.78 5.95 -0.99
CA SER A 28 -2.23 6.08 0.39
C SER A 28 -2.94 7.41 0.62
N LEU A 29 -2.40 8.52 0.09
CA LEU A 29 -3.04 9.84 0.15
C LEU A 29 -4.40 9.82 -0.57
N ALA A 30 -4.45 9.27 -1.78
CA ALA A 30 -5.68 9.14 -2.56
C ALA A 30 -6.74 8.29 -1.85
N TYR A 31 -6.34 7.17 -1.23
CA TYR A 31 -7.23 6.32 -0.45
C TYR A 31 -7.74 7.01 0.82
N GLY A 32 -6.92 7.83 1.48
CA GLY A 32 -7.33 8.68 2.60
C GLY A 32 -8.43 9.66 2.23
N VAL A 33 -8.29 10.33 1.08
CA VAL A 33 -9.32 11.24 0.57
C VAL A 33 -10.57 10.47 0.14
N ALA A 34 -10.40 9.37 -0.59
CA ALA A 34 -11.51 8.55 -1.10
C ALA A 34 -12.34 7.91 0.02
N SER A 35 -11.74 7.62 1.18
CA SER A 35 -12.45 7.10 2.34
C SER A 35 -13.23 8.17 3.11
N GLY A 36 -13.02 9.46 2.81
CA GLY A 36 -13.58 10.58 3.57
C GLY A 36 -12.83 10.93 4.86
N MET A 37 -11.66 10.32 5.13
CA MET A 37 -10.85 10.63 6.33
C MET A 37 -9.78 11.70 6.08
N GLY A 38 -9.50 12.00 4.82
CA GLY A 38 -8.44 12.91 4.41
C GLY A 38 -7.09 12.20 4.19
N ALA A 39 -6.20 12.88 3.47
CA ALA A 39 -4.94 12.31 3.02
C ALA A 39 -4.02 11.85 4.16
N ALA A 40 -4.00 12.58 5.29
CA ALA A 40 -3.20 12.25 6.46
C ALA A 40 -3.53 10.86 7.04
N ALA A 41 -4.81 10.50 7.09
CA ALA A 41 -5.23 9.18 7.56
C ALA A 41 -4.69 8.04 6.70
N GLY A 42 -4.57 8.25 5.39
CA GLY A 42 -3.91 7.32 4.49
C GLY A 42 -2.45 7.12 4.84
N LEU A 43 -1.70 8.21 5.06
CA LEU A 43 -0.30 8.14 5.43
C LEU A 43 -0.09 7.47 6.80
N TYR A 44 -0.91 7.80 7.80
CA TYR A 44 -0.88 7.15 9.12
C TYR A 44 -1.16 5.65 9.02
N GLY A 45 -2.16 5.26 8.23
CA GLY A 45 -2.47 3.86 7.96
C GLY A 45 -1.30 3.12 7.30
N ALA A 46 -0.65 3.74 6.32
CA ALA A 46 0.52 3.15 5.64
C ALA A 46 1.70 2.94 6.59
N ILE A 47 1.96 3.89 7.49
CA ILE A 47 3.00 3.78 8.50
C ILE A 47 2.68 2.67 9.51
N ALA A 48 1.49 2.72 10.15
CA ALA A 48 1.15 1.77 11.20
C ALA A 48 0.97 0.34 10.66
N VAL A 49 0.11 0.16 9.66
CA VAL A 49 -0.12 -1.17 9.09
C VAL A 49 1.18 -1.71 8.49
N GLY A 50 1.92 -0.88 7.74
CA GLY A 50 3.19 -1.27 7.13
C GLY A 50 4.23 -1.74 8.15
N PHE A 51 4.43 -0.98 9.23
CA PHE A 51 5.42 -1.32 10.25
C PHE A 51 5.03 -2.57 11.04
N PHE A 52 3.85 -2.56 11.66
CA PHE A 52 3.43 -3.62 12.56
C PHE A 52 3.17 -4.93 11.82
N ALA A 53 2.56 -4.89 10.63
CA ALA A 53 2.37 -6.10 9.84
C ALA A 53 3.71 -6.68 9.36
N ALA A 54 4.69 -5.86 8.98
CA ALA A 54 6.01 -6.36 8.60
C ALA A 54 6.75 -7.03 9.78
N VAL A 55 6.71 -6.42 10.96
CA VAL A 55 7.42 -6.92 12.15
C VAL A 55 6.76 -8.19 12.69
N PHE A 56 5.45 -8.19 12.85
CA PHE A 56 4.70 -9.25 13.51
C PHE A 56 4.16 -10.32 12.54
N GLY A 57 4.03 -10.00 11.25
CA GLY A 57 3.45 -10.85 10.21
C GLY A 57 4.24 -12.12 9.91
N GLY A 58 3.68 -12.94 9.03
CA GLY A 58 4.16 -14.27 8.68
C GLY A 58 5.04 -14.27 7.43
N THR A 59 4.86 -13.29 6.56
CA THR A 59 5.51 -13.19 5.25
C THR A 59 6.71 -12.28 5.31
N GLN A 60 7.83 -12.66 4.68
CA GLN A 60 9.08 -11.91 4.79
C GLN A 60 9.06 -10.63 3.95
N THR A 61 8.55 -10.70 2.72
CA THR A 61 8.66 -9.61 1.74
C THR A 61 7.36 -8.85 1.54
N GLN A 62 6.30 -9.21 2.24
CA GLN A 62 5.01 -8.57 2.09
C GLN A 62 5.06 -7.15 2.65
N ILE A 63 4.59 -6.20 1.85
CA ILE A 63 4.41 -4.80 2.25
C ILE A 63 2.92 -4.55 2.39
N SER A 64 2.56 -3.92 3.51
CA SER A 64 1.18 -3.67 3.89
C SER A 64 0.92 -2.19 4.06
N GLY A 65 -0.33 -1.78 3.83
CA GLY A 65 -0.78 -0.40 3.93
C GLY A 65 -2.22 -0.29 3.45
N PRO A 66 -2.77 0.93 3.36
CA PRO A 66 -4.10 1.15 2.82
C PRO A 66 -4.22 0.58 1.42
N THR A 67 -5.36 -0.05 1.15
CA THR A 67 -5.70 -0.61 -0.16
C THR A 67 -7.07 -0.12 -0.59
N ALA A 68 -7.36 -0.15 -1.90
CA ALA A 68 -8.66 0.27 -2.41
C ALA A 68 -9.85 -0.45 -1.73
N PRO A 69 -9.84 -1.79 -1.53
CA PRO A 69 -10.92 -2.47 -0.81
C PRO A 69 -11.10 -1.96 0.63
N MET A 70 -9.99 -1.74 1.35
CA MET A 70 -10.05 -1.28 2.74
C MET A 70 -10.53 0.17 2.84
N ALA A 71 -10.15 1.02 1.88
CA ALA A 71 -10.63 2.40 1.79
C ALA A 71 -12.14 2.48 1.49
N ILE A 72 -12.65 1.61 0.62
CA ILE A 72 -14.09 1.49 0.33
C ILE A 72 -14.85 1.02 1.57
N VAL A 73 -14.35 -0.01 2.26
CA VAL A 73 -14.95 -0.47 3.52
C VAL A 73 -14.95 0.66 4.55
N MET A 74 -13.88 1.43 4.65
CA MET A 74 -13.82 2.57 5.55
C MET A 74 -14.85 3.65 5.19
N ALA A 75 -15.02 3.96 3.90
CA ALA A 75 -16.05 4.90 3.44
C ALA A 75 -17.46 4.45 3.87
N VAL A 76 -17.76 3.15 3.72
CA VAL A 76 -19.03 2.56 4.16
C VAL A 76 -19.18 2.62 5.68
N ILE A 77 -18.12 2.34 6.44
CA ILE A 77 -18.13 2.45 7.91
C ILE A 77 -18.50 3.88 8.32
N ILE A 78 -17.88 4.88 7.69
CA ILE A 78 -18.13 6.29 7.99
C ILE A 78 -19.54 6.70 7.59
N SER A 79 -20.04 6.26 6.43
CA SER A 79 -21.36 6.67 5.95
C SER A 79 -22.52 5.97 6.64
N THR A 80 -22.31 4.76 7.15
CA THR A 80 -23.41 3.86 7.53
C THR A 80 -23.37 3.42 8.99
N TYR A 81 -22.18 3.25 9.56
CA TYR A 81 -22.04 2.62 10.89
C TYR A 81 -21.54 3.60 11.98
N ALA A 82 -20.99 4.74 11.60
CA ALA A 82 -20.38 5.69 12.52
C ALA A 82 -21.03 7.08 12.44
N GLU A 83 -21.29 7.69 13.60
CA GLU A 83 -21.78 9.06 13.71
C GLU A 83 -20.64 10.08 13.79
N ASN A 84 -19.44 9.63 14.15
CA ASN A 84 -18.25 10.45 14.26
C ASN A 84 -16.99 9.63 13.92
N LEU A 85 -15.87 10.34 13.73
CA LEU A 85 -14.60 9.72 13.35
C LEU A 85 -14.10 8.73 14.41
N THR A 86 -14.28 9.03 15.70
CA THR A 86 -13.84 8.15 16.80
C THR A 86 -14.55 6.79 16.77
N GLN A 87 -15.86 6.78 16.47
CA GLN A 87 -16.62 5.55 16.26
C GLN A 87 -16.09 4.76 15.06
N ALA A 88 -15.82 5.43 13.93
CA ALA A 88 -15.29 4.77 12.75
C ALA A 88 -13.92 4.14 13.01
N LEU A 89 -13.02 4.85 13.70
CA LEU A 89 -11.71 4.35 14.13
C LEU A 89 -11.82 3.20 15.14
N THR A 90 -12.82 3.23 16.02
CA THR A 90 -13.11 2.12 16.94
C THR A 90 -13.43 0.84 16.15
N VAL A 91 -14.19 0.93 15.05
CA VAL A 91 -14.47 -0.21 14.17
C VAL A 91 -13.17 -0.76 13.55
N VAL A 92 -12.24 0.12 13.16
CA VAL A 92 -10.91 -0.28 12.66
C VAL A 92 -10.11 -1.02 13.73
N VAL A 93 -10.10 -0.51 14.96
CA VAL A 93 -9.43 -1.17 16.10
C VAL A 93 -10.03 -2.55 16.36
N MET A 94 -11.37 -2.64 16.43
CA MET A 94 -12.07 -3.91 16.61
C MET A 94 -11.79 -4.88 15.46
N GLY A 95 -11.80 -4.40 14.21
CA GLY A 95 -11.49 -5.21 13.04
C GLY A 95 -10.07 -5.76 13.07
N GLY A 96 -9.09 -4.94 13.48
CA GLY A 96 -7.72 -5.40 13.70
C GLY A 96 -7.62 -6.48 14.79
N LEU A 97 -8.29 -6.29 15.92
CA LEU A 97 -8.32 -7.28 17.00
C LEU A 97 -9.00 -8.59 16.58
N LEU A 98 -10.13 -8.50 15.87
CA LEU A 98 -10.81 -9.67 15.30
C LEU A 98 -9.92 -10.38 14.27
N GLN A 99 -9.21 -9.63 13.42
CA GLN A 99 -8.27 -10.22 12.46
C GLN A 99 -7.12 -10.95 13.16
N ALA A 100 -6.56 -10.37 14.22
CA ALA A 100 -5.56 -11.05 15.02
C ALA A 100 -6.12 -12.30 15.71
N LEU A 101 -7.37 -12.24 16.18
CA LEU A 101 -8.08 -13.39 16.74
C LEU A 101 -8.26 -14.52 15.72
N LEU A 102 -8.56 -14.22 14.45
CA LEU A 102 -8.61 -15.23 13.38
C LEU A 102 -7.26 -15.97 13.25
N GLY A 103 -6.14 -15.24 13.38
CA GLY A 103 -4.80 -15.84 13.39
C GLY A 103 -4.53 -16.70 14.63
N VAL A 104 -4.93 -16.23 15.83
CA VAL A 104 -4.80 -17.02 17.08
C VAL A 104 -5.64 -18.30 17.03
N LEU A 105 -6.84 -18.22 16.46
CA LEU A 105 -7.72 -19.38 16.20
C LEU A 105 -7.22 -20.26 15.05
N LYS A 106 -6.10 -19.88 14.42
CA LYS A 106 -5.43 -20.60 13.35
C LYS A 106 -6.30 -20.82 12.11
N LEU A 107 -7.08 -19.80 11.76
CA LEU A 107 -7.97 -19.81 10.60
C LEU A 107 -7.26 -19.37 9.31
N GLY A 108 -6.06 -18.78 9.39
CA GLY A 108 -5.27 -18.39 8.24
C GLY A 108 -4.85 -19.60 7.40
N ARG A 109 -4.60 -20.74 8.05
CA ARG A 109 -4.21 -22.00 7.37
C ARG A 109 -5.15 -22.42 6.23
N PHE A 110 -6.43 -22.00 6.26
CA PHE A 110 -7.39 -22.36 5.22
C PHE A 110 -7.04 -21.76 3.85
N VAL A 111 -6.20 -20.72 3.79
CA VAL A 111 -5.70 -20.20 2.52
C VAL A 111 -4.94 -21.25 1.72
N ALA A 112 -4.32 -22.24 2.38
CA ALA A 112 -3.59 -23.33 1.73
C ALA A 112 -4.47 -24.18 0.78
N TYR A 113 -5.79 -24.17 0.96
CA TYR A 113 -6.74 -24.86 0.08
C TYR A 113 -7.15 -24.05 -1.15
N THR A 114 -6.59 -22.86 -1.33
CA THR A 114 -6.88 -22.00 -2.48
C THR A 114 -6.32 -22.67 -3.74
N PRO A 115 -7.15 -23.04 -4.73
CA PRO A 115 -6.67 -23.70 -5.93
C PRO A 115 -5.67 -22.84 -6.70
N TYR A 116 -4.69 -23.46 -7.36
CA TYR A 116 -3.70 -22.74 -8.16
C TYR A 116 -4.34 -21.83 -9.22
N VAL A 117 -5.46 -22.26 -9.82
CA VAL A 117 -6.20 -21.45 -10.81
C VAL A 117 -6.70 -20.12 -10.24
N VAL A 118 -7.05 -20.08 -8.94
CA VAL A 118 -7.46 -18.86 -8.24
C VAL A 118 -6.25 -17.95 -8.03
N VAL A 119 -5.12 -18.50 -7.60
CA VAL A 119 -3.87 -17.72 -7.40
C VAL A 119 -3.39 -17.13 -8.72
N SER A 120 -3.35 -17.95 -9.78
CA SER A 120 -2.94 -17.49 -11.11
C SER A 120 -3.90 -16.45 -11.67
N GLY A 121 -5.21 -16.63 -11.51
CA GLY A 121 -6.23 -15.66 -11.93
C GLY A 121 -6.10 -14.35 -11.16
N PHE A 122 -5.88 -14.41 -9.85
CA PHE A 122 -5.64 -13.24 -8.99
C PHE A 122 -4.38 -12.47 -9.43
N MET A 123 -3.26 -13.15 -9.67
CA MET A 123 -2.01 -12.54 -10.15
C MET A 123 -2.20 -11.81 -11.49
N SER A 124 -2.83 -12.47 -12.47
CA SER A 124 -3.11 -11.87 -13.77
C SER A 124 -4.08 -10.69 -13.66
N GLY A 125 -5.15 -10.84 -12.88
CA GLY A 125 -6.14 -9.79 -12.64
C GLY A 125 -5.53 -8.55 -12.00
N ILE A 126 -4.62 -8.71 -11.03
CA ILE A 126 -3.90 -7.58 -10.43
C ILE A 126 -2.93 -6.94 -11.40
N GLY A 127 -2.24 -7.73 -12.24
CA GLY A 127 -1.41 -7.17 -13.30
C GLY A 127 -2.21 -6.23 -14.20
N VAL A 128 -3.39 -6.67 -14.64
CA VAL A 128 -4.32 -5.85 -15.45
C VAL A 128 -4.83 -4.64 -14.66
N LEU A 129 -5.22 -4.82 -13.40
CA LEU A 129 -5.68 -3.74 -12.53
C LEU A 129 -4.61 -2.65 -12.36
N VAL A 130 -3.37 -3.03 -12.04
CA VAL A 130 -2.25 -2.10 -11.87
C VAL A 130 -1.99 -1.37 -13.19
N MET A 131 -1.93 -2.09 -14.32
CA MET A 131 -1.77 -1.43 -15.62
C MET A 131 -2.90 -0.41 -15.87
N ALA A 132 -4.15 -0.77 -15.60
CA ALA A 132 -5.29 0.12 -15.80
C ALA A 132 -5.18 1.38 -14.95
N ILE A 133 -5.03 1.29 -13.63
CA ILE A 133 -5.04 2.47 -12.75
C ILE A 133 -3.83 3.40 -12.98
N GLN A 134 -2.75 2.93 -13.59
CA GLN A 134 -1.57 3.75 -13.92
C GLN A 134 -1.72 4.53 -15.25
N VAL A 135 -2.73 4.23 -16.06
CA VAL A 135 -2.98 4.95 -17.33
C VAL A 135 -3.31 6.42 -17.10
N LEU A 136 -4.09 6.74 -16.06
CA LEU A 136 -4.48 8.14 -15.78
C LEU A 136 -3.26 9.01 -15.43
N PRO A 137 -2.42 8.66 -14.42
CA PRO A 137 -1.19 9.40 -14.16
C PRO A 137 -0.27 9.50 -15.37
N PHE A 138 -0.20 8.45 -16.19
CA PHE A 138 0.63 8.43 -17.40
C PHE A 138 0.22 9.48 -18.44
N PHE A 139 -1.07 9.80 -18.54
CA PHE A 139 -1.58 10.89 -19.38
C PHE A 139 -1.67 12.24 -18.64
N GLY A 140 -1.28 12.28 -17.36
CA GLY A 140 -1.30 13.49 -16.54
C GLY A 140 -2.62 13.81 -15.87
N SER A 141 -3.51 12.83 -15.74
CA SER A 141 -4.71 12.95 -14.91
C SER A 141 -4.43 12.40 -13.51
N ALA A 142 -5.00 13.03 -12.49
CA ALA A 142 -4.88 12.54 -11.12
C ALA A 142 -5.51 11.15 -10.95
N PRO A 143 -5.00 10.30 -10.04
CA PRO A 143 -5.67 9.06 -9.66
C PRO A 143 -7.10 9.33 -9.16
N VAL A 144 -8.06 8.54 -9.63
CA VAL A 144 -9.47 8.65 -9.22
C VAL A 144 -9.86 7.54 -8.23
N PRO A 145 -10.83 7.80 -7.32
CA PRO A 145 -11.42 6.76 -6.49
C PRO A 145 -12.10 5.65 -7.32
N GLY A 146 -12.32 4.48 -6.71
CA GLY A 146 -13.07 3.38 -7.35
C GLY A 146 -12.24 2.40 -8.20
N GLY A 147 -10.90 2.50 -8.16
CA GLY A 147 -10.01 1.53 -8.79
C GLY A 147 -10.16 1.46 -10.31
N ALA A 148 -10.20 0.25 -10.89
CA ALA A 148 -10.33 0.08 -12.34
C ALA A 148 -11.61 0.68 -12.93
N VAL A 149 -12.73 0.60 -12.21
CA VAL A 149 -14.01 1.15 -12.70
C VAL A 149 -13.94 2.67 -12.78
N GLY A 150 -13.45 3.32 -11.72
CA GLY A 150 -13.22 4.77 -11.73
C GLY A 150 -12.28 5.19 -12.86
N MET A 151 -11.20 4.43 -13.07
CA MET A 151 -10.27 4.68 -14.17
C MET A 151 -10.95 4.58 -15.55
N ILE A 152 -11.76 3.55 -15.80
CA ILE A 152 -12.45 3.37 -17.09
C ILE A 152 -13.42 4.54 -17.35
N LEU A 153 -14.12 5.02 -16.32
CA LEU A 153 -15.04 6.14 -16.44
C LEU A 153 -14.34 7.47 -16.71
N ALA A 154 -13.15 7.69 -16.13
CA ALA A 154 -12.35 8.90 -16.32
C ALA A 154 -11.48 8.88 -17.58
N LEU A 155 -11.25 7.71 -18.18
CA LEU A 155 -10.36 7.55 -19.33
C LEU A 155 -10.73 8.41 -20.56
N PRO A 156 -12.00 8.55 -20.97
CA PRO A 156 -12.35 9.36 -22.14
C PRO A 156 -11.97 10.84 -21.98
N GLU A 157 -12.04 11.36 -20.76
CA GLU A 157 -11.65 12.74 -20.45
C GLU A 157 -10.12 12.87 -20.41
N ALA A 158 -9.43 11.93 -19.76
CA ALA A 158 -7.97 11.88 -19.72
C ALA A 158 -7.31 11.78 -21.10
N LEU A 159 -7.95 11.10 -22.07
CA LEU A 159 -7.47 11.02 -23.45
C LEU A 159 -7.72 12.30 -24.27
N ARG A 160 -8.66 13.15 -23.84
CA ARG A 160 -8.93 14.44 -24.50
C ARG A 160 -7.99 15.53 -24.00
N ASP A 161 -7.65 15.48 -22.71
CA ASP A 161 -6.79 16.47 -22.04
C ASP A 161 -5.47 15.85 -21.61
N ILE A 162 -4.70 15.35 -22.59
CA ILE A 162 -3.39 14.75 -22.33
C ILE A 162 -2.40 15.84 -21.98
N ASN A 163 -1.78 15.75 -20.80
CA ASN A 163 -0.65 16.59 -20.42
C ASN A 163 0.64 16.07 -21.08
N PRO A 164 1.25 16.81 -22.03
CA PRO A 164 2.44 16.32 -22.74
C PRO A 164 3.65 16.12 -21.84
N SER A 165 3.76 16.93 -20.78
CA SER A 165 4.84 16.83 -19.79
C SER A 165 4.73 15.56 -18.98
N ALA A 166 3.54 15.21 -18.50
CA ALA A 166 3.29 13.96 -17.79
C ALA A 166 3.56 12.73 -18.68
N PHE A 167 3.06 12.76 -19.93
CA PHE A 167 3.31 11.70 -20.90
C PHE A 167 4.81 11.55 -21.19
N GLY A 168 5.54 12.66 -21.37
CA GLY A 168 6.98 12.65 -21.57
C GLY A 168 7.74 12.05 -20.38
N VAL A 169 7.37 12.42 -19.15
CA VAL A 169 7.94 11.83 -17.92
C VAL A 169 7.68 10.33 -17.90
N GLY A 170 6.44 9.89 -18.11
CA GLY A 170 6.09 8.47 -18.11
C GLY A 170 6.85 7.67 -19.17
N VAL A 171 6.99 8.21 -20.38
CA VAL A 171 7.78 7.59 -21.46
C VAL A 171 9.25 7.47 -21.08
N VAL A 172 9.85 8.49 -20.46
CA VAL A 172 11.24 8.44 -19.99
C VAL A 172 11.40 7.40 -18.90
N THR A 173 10.55 7.42 -17.87
CA THR A 173 10.57 6.44 -16.77
C THR A 173 10.48 5.01 -17.31
N LEU A 174 9.52 4.74 -18.20
CA LEU A 174 9.32 3.43 -18.78
C LEU A 174 10.51 3.02 -19.64
N SER A 175 11.01 3.91 -20.50
CA SER A 175 12.14 3.64 -21.39
C SER A 175 13.40 3.32 -20.58
N VAL A 176 13.71 4.11 -19.56
CA VAL A 176 14.85 3.86 -18.67
C VAL A 176 14.66 2.55 -17.93
N SER A 177 13.46 2.27 -17.40
CA SER A 177 13.16 1.03 -16.67
C SER A 177 13.31 -0.22 -17.54
N VAL A 178 12.87 -0.17 -18.79
CA VAL A 178 12.91 -1.30 -19.74
C VAL A 178 14.31 -1.52 -20.30
N PHE A 179 14.95 -0.45 -20.76
CA PHE A 179 16.25 -0.51 -21.43
C PHE A 179 17.45 -0.45 -20.47
N TRP A 180 17.23 -0.41 -19.15
CA TRP A 180 18.31 -0.39 -18.15
C TRP A 180 19.24 -1.61 -18.33
N PRO A 181 20.57 -1.40 -18.51
CA PRO A 181 21.51 -2.47 -18.82
C PRO A 181 21.52 -3.55 -17.74
N GLN A 182 21.48 -4.82 -18.17
CA GLN A 182 21.43 -5.97 -17.26
C GLN A 182 22.59 -5.99 -16.24
N ARG A 183 23.77 -5.50 -16.64
CA ARG A 183 24.95 -5.40 -15.77
C ARG A 183 24.74 -4.52 -14.53
N PHE A 184 23.93 -3.47 -14.63
CA PHE A 184 23.69 -2.51 -13.55
C PHE A 184 22.48 -2.85 -12.70
N ARG A 185 21.61 -3.78 -13.14
CA ARG A 185 20.43 -4.23 -12.38
C ARG A 185 20.76 -4.82 -11.02
N LYS A 186 21.97 -5.37 -10.86
CA LYS A 186 22.48 -5.89 -9.58
C LYS A 186 22.82 -4.78 -8.58
N ILE A 187 23.06 -3.56 -9.06
CA ILE A 187 23.52 -2.43 -8.26
C ILE A 187 22.36 -1.48 -7.94
N LEU A 188 21.54 -1.19 -8.95
CA LEU A 188 20.42 -0.26 -8.88
C LEU A 188 19.18 -0.92 -9.51
N PRO A 189 18.10 -1.11 -8.73
CA PRO A 189 16.84 -1.62 -9.23
C PRO A 189 16.25 -0.76 -10.33
N THR A 190 15.73 -1.40 -11.39
CA THR A 190 15.15 -0.71 -12.53
C THR A 190 14.02 0.26 -12.15
N PRO A 191 13.11 -0.03 -11.19
CA PRO A 191 12.06 0.91 -10.84
C PRO A 191 12.60 2.20 -10.24
N LEU A 192 13.63 2.14 -9.39
CA LEU A 192 14.24 3.33 -8.78
C LEU A 192 14.94 4.18 -9.83
N VAL A 193 15.65 3.57 -10.77
CA VAL A 193 16.35 4.31 -11.82
C VAL A 193 15.36 4.99 -12.76
N GLY A 194 14.27 4.32 -13.12
CA GLY A 194 13.17 4.90 -13.87
C GLY A 194 12.59 6.12 -13.16
N LEU A 195 12.23 5.96 -11.89
CA LEU A 195 11.71 7.03 -11.05
C LEU A 195 12.66 8.24 -10.99
N PHE A 196 13.94 8.01 -10.69
CA PHE A 196 14.93 9.10 -10.62
C PHE A 196 15.09 9.82 -11.96
N ALA A 197 15.15 9.07 -13.06
CA ALA A 197 15.26 9.66 -14.40
C ALA A 197 14.01 10.45 -14.78
N GLY A 198 12.82 9.89 -14.56
CA GLY A 198 11.54 10.56 -14.81
C GLY A 198 11.37 11.81 -13.96
N THR A 199 11.70 11.73 -12.67
CA THR A 199 11.65 12.88 -11.75
C THR A 199 12.63 13.97 -12.16
N LEU A 200 13.88 13.61 -12.49
CA LEU A 200 14.88 14.58 -12.94
C LEU A 200 14.42 15.26 -14.22
N VAL A 201 13.85 14.50 -15.16
CA VAL A 201 13.35 15.06 -16.41
C VAL A 201 12.11 15.92 -16.21
N GLY A 202 11.20 15.48 -15.34
CA GLY A 202 10.03 16.22 -14.87
C GLY A 202 10.41 17.59 -14.33
N VAL A 203 11.31 17.62 -13.34
CA VAL A 203 11.69 18.86 -12.66
C VAL A 203 12.50 19.81 -13.55
N LEU A 204 13.39 19.30 -14.40
CA LEU A 204 14.28 20.16 -15.19
C LEU A 204 13.70 20.61 -16.54
N TRP A 205 12.89 19.78 -17.20
CA TRP A 205 12.44 20.02 -18.57
C TRP A 205 10.92 19.93 -18.75
N LEU A 206 10.20 19.21 -17.89
CA LEU A 206 8.77 18.91 -18.05
C LEU A 206 7.96 19.35 -16.81
N GLY A 207 8.14 20.62 -16.42
CA GLY A 207 7.65 21.17 -15.15
C GLY A 207 6.13 21.25 -14.98
N ASP A 208 5.36 21.08 -16.05
CA ASP A 208 3.89 21.08 -16.01
C ASP A 208 3.28 19.70 -15.67
N ALA A 209 4.11 18.67 -15.46
CA ALA A 209 3.62 17.35 -15.08
C ALA A 209 3.02 17.40 -13.65
N PRO A 210 1.83 16.83 -13.40
CA PRO A 210 1.28 16.75 -12.04
C PRO A 210 2.23 15.99 -11.11
N VAL A 211 2.45 16.53 -9.93
CA VAL A 211 3.35 15.99 -8.91
C VAL A 211 2.59 15.45 -7.70
N ILE A 212 3.28 14.77 -6.77
CA ILE A 212 2.68 14.30 -5.51
C ILE A 212 2.01 15.45 -4.75
N GLY A 213 2.62 16.64 -4.76
CA GLY A 213 2.09 17.82 -4.08
C GLY A 213 2.22 17.70 -2.55
N GLU A 214 1.67 18.68 -1.84
CA GLU A 214 1.83 18.83 -0.39
C GLU A 214 1.57 17.53 0.37
N VAL A 215 2.57 17.10 1.13
CA VAL A 215 2.44 15.92 1.98
C VAL A 215 2.01 16.36 3.38
N PRO A 216 0.96 15.74 3.96
CA PRO A 216 0.55 16.05 5.32
C PRO A 216 1.72 15.92 6.29
N THR A 217 1.89 16.90 7.17
CA THR A 217 2.87 16.88 8.25
C THR A 217 2.19 16.84 9.61
N GLY A 218 2.81 16.17 10.57
CA GLY A 218 2.34 16.14 11.95
C GLY A 218 2.27 14.73 12.51
N LEU A 219 2.66 14.58 13.78
CA LEU A 219 2.52 13.30 14.47
C LEU A 219 1.02 13.04 14.74
N PRO A 220 0.55 11.80 14.52
CA PRO A 220 -0.82 11.47 14.82
C PRO A 220 -1.07 11.53 16.33
N GLY A 221 -2.15 12.21 16.72
CA GLY A 221 -2.68 12.12 18.07
C GLY A 221 -3.33 10.76 18.33
N LEU A 222 -3.27 10.28 19.57
CA LEU A 222 -3.93 9.05 19.96
C LEU A 222 -5.45 9.25 19.97
N GLN A 223 -6.16 8.52 19.13
CA GLN A 223 -7.62 8.59 18.96
C GLN A 223 -8.31 7.56 19.87
N VAL A 224 -8.25 7.78 21.18
CA VAL A 224 -8.94 6.91 22.15
C VAL A 224 -10.26 7.55 22.55
N GLY A 225 -11.35 6.94 22.12
CA GLY A 225 -12.68 7.17 22.67
C GLY A 225 -13.15 5.96 23.46
N LEU A 226 -13.94 6.19 24.51
CA LEU A 226 -14.71 5.14 25.18
C LEU A 226 -16.08 5.03 24.49
N PRO A 227 -16.27 4.11 23.54
CA PRO A 227 -17.56 3.93 22.88
C PRO A 227 -18.61 3.40 23.86
N SER A 228 -19.88 3.68 23.59
CA SER A 228 -20.99 3.07 24.34
C SER A 228 -21.04 1.56 24.08
N LEU A 229 -21.54 0.79 25.04
CA LEU A 229 -21.68 -0.67 24.88
C LEU A 229 -22.62 -1.02 23.72
N ALA A 230 -23.66 -0.20 23.49
CA ALA A 230 -24.55 -0.32 22.34
C ALA A 230 -23.80 -0.12 21.01
N PHE A 231 -22.87 0.86 20.96
CA PHE A 231 -22.01 1.04 19.79
C PHE A 231 -21.12 -0.17 19.54
N LEU A 232 -20.47 -0.68 20.59
CA LEU A 232 -19.59 -1.85 20.47
C LEU A 232 -20.32 -3.06 19.89
N ALA A 233 -21.57 -3.30 20.31
CA ALA A 233 -22.38 -4.39 19.77
C ALA A 233 -22.67 -4.23 18.26
N ARG A 234 -23.08 -3.02 17.81
CA ARG A 234 -23.32 -2.75 16.38
C ARG A 234 -22.04 -2.73 15.54
N ALA A 235 -20.90 -2.40 16.16
CA ALA A 235 -19.60 -2.32 15.50
C ALA A 235 -19.00 -3.69 15.16
N VAL A 236 -19.49 -4.79 15.75
CA VAL A 236 -18.99 -6.14 15.49
C VAL A 236 -19.12 -6.53 14.01
N GLU A 237 -20.27 -6.25 13.40
CA GLU A 237 -20.53 -6.59 11.99
C GLU A 237 -19.54 -5.90 11.03
N PRO A 238 -19.42 -4.55 11.00
CA PRO A 238 -18.48 -3.90 10.10
C PRO A 238 -17.01 -4.21 10.46
N ALA A 239 -16.69 -4.41 11.73
CA ALA A 239 -15.35 -4.84 12.15
C ALA A 239 -15.00 -6.23 11.60
N LEU A 240 -15.96 -7.17 11.61
CA LEU A 240 -15.78 -8.51 11.06
C LEU A 240 -15.60 -8.47 9.54
N ILE A 241 -16.38 -7.65 8.83
CA ILE A 241 -16.23 -7.45 7.37
C ILE A 241 -14.82 -6.94 7.05
N LEU A 242 -14.36 -5.91 7.76
CA LEU A 242 -13.00 -5.36 7.62
C LEU A 242 -11.94 -6.43 7.88
N ALA A 243 -12.08 -7.19 8.98
CA ALA A 243 -11.15 -8.25 9.35
C ALA A 243 -11.06 -9.35 8.27
N LEU A 244 -12.19 -9.77 7.72
CA LEU A 244 -12.27 -10.80 6.69
C LEU A 244 -11.69 -10.32 5.36
N ILE A 245 -12.04 -9.11 4.91
CA ILE A 245 -11.50 -8.53 3.68
C ILE A 245 -9.98 -8.35 3.81
N GLY A 246 -9.51 -7.78 4.92
CA GLY A 246 -8.08 -7.62 5.19
C GLY A 246 -7.33 -8.95 5.23
N SER A 247 -7.94 -9.99 5.80
CA SER A 247 -7.37 -11.34 5.85
C SER A 247 -7.24 -11.94 4.46
N VAL A 248 -8.29 -11.93 3.66
CA VAL A 248 -8.30 -12.51 2.31
C VAL A 248 -7.29 -11.80 1.41
N VAL A 249 -7.31 -10.47 1.38
CA VAL A 249 -6.40 -9.68 0.53
C VAL A 249 -4.94 -9.88 0.94
N SER A 250 -4.66 -9.92 2.24
CA SER A 250 -3.32 -10.17 2.76
C SER A 250 -2.82 -11.58 2.42
N LEU A 251 -3.62 -12.61 2.69
CA LEU A 251 -3.23 -14.00 2.47
C LEU A 251 -3.09 -14.35 0.98
N LEU A 252 -3.93 -13.79 0.10
CA LEU A 252 -3.74 -13.91 -1.34
C LEU A 252 -2.45 -13.20 -1.80
N THR A 253 -2.11 -12.07 -1.19
CA THR A 253 -0.82 -11.40 -1.44
C THR A 253 0.35 -12.26 -0.98
N CYS A 254 0.22 -13.02 0.11
CA CYS A 254 1.25 -13.95 0.57
C CYS A 254 1.54 -15.02 -0.49
N LEU A 255 0.50 -15.54 -1.15
CA LEU A 255 0.64 -16.50 -2.24
C LEU A 255 1.38 -15.90 -3.45
N VAL A 256 1.14 -14.62 -3.75
CA VAL A 256 1.90 -13.90 -4.79
C VAL A 256 3.36 -13.74 -4.38
N ALA A 257 3.62 -13.33 -3.13
CA ALA A 257 4.96 -13.18 -2.60
C ALA A 257 5.73 -14.50 -2.66
N ASP A 258 5.13 -15.58 -2.14
CA ASP A 258 5.69 -16.93 -2.13
C ASP A 258 6.00 -17.46 -3.53
N SER A 259 5.13 -17.20 -4.50
CA SER A 259 5.34 -17.56 -5.91
C SER A 259 6.57 -16.86 -6.50
N LEU A 260 6.75 -15.57 -6.19
CA LEU A 260 7.86 -14.76 -6.70
C LEU A 260 9.19 -15.06 -6.00
N THR A 261 9.18 -15.31 -4.70
CA THR A 261 10.38 -15.58 -3.89
C THR A 261 10.73 -17.05 -3.81
N ARG A 262 9.82 -17.94 -4.21
CA ARG A 262 9.90 -19.40 -4.02
C ARG A 262 10.07 -19.79 -2.55
N THR A 263 9.35 -19.09 -1.67
CA THR A 263 9.31 -19.35 -0.23
C THR A 263 7.92 -19.74 0.23
N SER A 264 7.74 -19.91 1.54
CA SER A 264 6.44 -20.12 2.18
C SER A 264 6.26 -19.12 3.33
N HIS A 265 5.04 -18.63 3.48
CA HIS A 265 4.63 -17.83 4.63
C HIS A 265 4.02 -18.67 5.77
N ASP A 266 3.88 -18.05 6.94
CA ASP A 266 3.03 -18.52 8.03
C ASP A 266 1.71 -17.73 8.02
N PRO A 267 0.58 -18.30 7.58
CA PRO A 267 -0.66 -17.55 7.39
C PRO A 267 -1.30 -17.09 8.70
N ASP A 268 -1.18 -17.88 9.76
CA ASP A 268 -1.79 -17.53 11.06
C ASP A 268 -1.03 -16.36 11.69
N ARG A 269 0.31 -16.39 11.60
CA ARG A 269 1.16 -15.27 12.00
C ARG A 269 0.93 -14.03 11.16
N GLU A 270 0.65 -14.19 9.86
CA GLU A 270 0.30 -13.07 8.98
C GLU A 270 -0.97 -12.37 9.48
N LEU A 271 -2.03 -13.12 9.80
CA LEU A 271 -3.26 -12.53 10.32
C LEU A 271 -3.05 -11.80 11.64
N ILE A 272 -2.21 -12.33 12.55
CA ILE A 272 -1.84 -11.64 13.78
C ILE A 272 -1.13 -10.31 13.46
N GLY A 273 -0.14 -10.32 12.57
CA GLY A 273 0.60 -9.11 12.21
C GLY A 273 -0.27 -8.04 11.56
N GLN A 274 -1.12 -8.42 10.60
CA GLN A 274 -2.09 -7.51 9.97
C GLN A 274 -3.07 -6.95 11.00
N GLY A 275 -3.60 -7.80 11.89
CA GLY A 275 -4.53 -7.39 12.92
C GLY A 275 -3.93 -6.37 13.88
N VAL A 276 -2.69 -6.60 14.35
CA VAL A 276 -1.95 -5.64 15.17
C VAL A 276 -1.73 -4.33 14.43
N GLY A 277 -1.35 -4.37 13.14
CA GLY A 277 -1.17 -3.17 12.33
C GLY A 277 -2.45 -2.37 12.11
N ASN A 278 -3.56 -3.04 11.85
CA ASN A 278 -4.87 -2.40 11.72
C ASN A 278 -5.35 -1.80 13.05
N ALA A 279 -5.15 -2.50 14.17
CA ALA A 279 -5.47 -1.94 15.48
C ALA A 279 -4.62 -0.69 15.79
N ALA A 280 -3.31 -0.75 15.52
CA ALA A 280 -2.43 0.39 15.67
C ALA A 280 -2.85 1.57 14.76
N ALA A 281 -3.21 1.31 13.51
CA ALA A 281 -3.69 2.32 12.57
C ALA A 281 -4.94 3.03 13.11
N GLY A 282 -5.95 2.26 13.57
CA GLY A 282 -7.16 2.85 14.16
C GLY A 282 -6.87 3.75 15.36
N LEU A 283 -5.93 3.35 16.23
CA LEU A 283 -5.54 4.14 17.41
C LEU A 283 -4.85 5.46 17.09
N ILE A 284 -4.24 5.59 15.91
CA ILE A 284 -3.53 6.82 15.48
C ILE A 284 -4.31 7.61 14.43
N GLY A 285 -5.58 7.28 14.19
CA GLY A 285 -6.39 7.95 13.17
C GLY A 285 -6.04 7.57 11.73
N GLY A 286 -5.38 6.43 11.54
CA GLY A 286 -5.00 5.91 10.23
C GLY A 286 -6.04 5.01 9.61
N LEU A 287 -5.96 4.87 8.29
CA LEU A 287 -6.77 3.94 7.52
C LEU A 287 -6.43 2.47 7.82
N PRO A 288 -7.42 1.56 7.81
CA PRO A 288 -7.15 0.13 7.75
C PRO A 288 -6.43 -0.23 6.44
N GLY A 289 -5.66 -1.30 6.51
CA GLY A 289 -4.83 -1.79 5.42
C GLY A 289 -4.72 -3.30 5.38
N ALA A 290 -4.02 -3.78 4.35
CA ALA A 290 -3.72 -5.18 4.15
C ALA A 290 -2.39 -5.31 3.39
N GLY A 291 -1.82 -6.52 3.34
CA GLY A 291 -0.82 -6.85 2.33
C GLY A 291 -1.37 -6.60 0.93
N THR A 292 -0.57 -5.97 0.06
CA THR A 292 -0.97 -5.76 -1.33
C THR A 292 0.16 -6.05 -2.31
N PRO A 293 -0.12 -6.67 -3.47
CA PRO A 293 0.90 -6.91 -4.49
C PRO A 293 1.41 -5.60 -5.10
N VAL A 294 0.61 -4.52 -5.07
CA VAL A 294 0.99 -3.20 -5.59
C VAL A 294 2.27 -2.69 -4.92
N TYR A 295 2.45 -2.96 -3.62
CA TYR A 295 3.65 -2.57 -2.87
C TYR A 295 4.66 -3.73 -2.78
N THR A 296 4.16 -4.96 -2.66
CA THR A 296 4.98 -6.17 -2.45
C THR A 296 5.78 -6.57 -3.68
N VAL A 297 5.21 -6.46 -4.89
CA VAL A 297 5.92 -6.85 -6.13
C VAL A 297 7.09 -5.90 -6.42
N PRO A 298 6.94 -4.57 -6.38
CA PRO A 298 8.08 -3.66 -6.51
C PRO A 298 9.17 -3.87 -5.46
N ASN A 299 8.78 -4.17 -4.22
CA ASN A 299 9.72 -4.54 -3.15
C ASN A 299 10.58 -5.76 -3.54
N ILE A 300 9.93 -6.88 -3.87
CA ILE A 300 10.62 -8.13 -4.25
C ILE A 300 11.48 -7.92 -5.50
N ARG A 301 10.96 -7.21 -6.51
CA ARG A 301 11.68 -6.92 -7.77
C ARG A 301 12.89 -6.02 -7.55
N SER A 302 12.88 -5.19 -6.51
CA SER A 302 14.01 -4.33 -6.11
C SER A 302 15.00 -5.02 -5.18
N GLY A 303 14.78 -6.31 -4.87
CA GLY A 303 15.72 -7.12 -4.08
C GLY A 303 15.33 -7.30 -2.62
N GLY A 304 14.16 -6.81 -2.19
CA GLY A 304 13.65 -7.04 -0.84
C GLY A 304 13.45 -8.52 -0.56
N ARG A 305 13.96 -8.98 0.57
CA ARG A 305 14.00 -10.40 0.96
C ARG A 305 13.55 -10.64 2.40
N THR A 306 13.65 -9.64 3.26
CA THR A 306 13.30 -9.79 4.68
C THR A 306 12.25 -8.78 5.11
N ARG A 307 11.75 -8.98 6.33
CA ARG A 307 10.77 -8.10 6.97
C ARG A 307 11.28 -6.69 7.19
N ALA A 308 12.61 -6.52 7.19
CA ALA A 308 13.22 -5.21 7.27
C ALA A 308 12.75 -4.31 6.11
N ALA A 309 12.46 -4.86 4.92
CA ALA A 309 11.95 -4.06 3.82
C ALA A 309 10.61 -3.36 4.15
N GLY A 310 9.70 -4.05 4.83
CA GLY A 310 8.42 -3.48 5.29
C GLY A 310 8.58 -2.48 6.44
N ALA A 311 9.51 -2.74 7.36
CA ALA A 311 9.85 -1.77 8.39
C ALA A 311 10.49 -0.50 7.80
N ILE A 312 11.44 -0.65 6.86
CA ILE A 312 12.08 0.45 6.13
C ILE A 312 11.04 1.26 5.38
N PHE A 313 10.15 0.61 4.64
CA PHE A 313 9.01 1.24 3.98
C PHE A 313 8.25 2.20 4.92
N ALA A 314 7.84 1.70 6.09
CA ALA A 314 7.07 2.48 7.05
C ALA A 314 7.91 3.58 7.72
N LEU A 315 9.19 3.33 7.99
CA LEU A 315 10.11 4.31 8.57
C LEU A 315 10.42 5.46 7.60
N PHE A 316 10.52 5.19 6.29
CA PHE A 316 10.65 6.25 5.28
C PHE A 316 9.39 7.10 5.17
N LEU A 317 8.20 6.47 5.19
CA LEU A 317 6.94 7.22 5.25
C LEU A 317 6.83 8.08 6.52
N LEU A 318 7.28 7.55 7.67
CA LEU A 318 7.36 8.31 8.91
C LEU A 318 8.35 9.48 8.79
N ALA A 319 9.52 9.28 8.17
CA ALA A 319 10.47 10.36 7.94
C ALA A 319 9.92 11.47 7.03
N ILE A 320 9.15 11.08 6.01
CA ILE A 320 8.39 12.02 5.15
C ILE A 320 7.39 12.82 5.97
N LEU A 321 6.57 12.14 6.78
CA LEU A 321 5.60 12.77 7.68
C LEU A 321 6.25 13.76 8.68
N LEU A 322 7.47 13.47 9.13
CA LEU A 322 8.22 14.26 10.12
C LEU A 322 9.00 15.44 9.53
N GLY A 323 9.02 15.61 8.21
CA GLY A 323 9.65 16.77 7.58
C GLY A 323 10.43 16.49 6.30
N LEU A 324 10.47 15.26 5.80
CA LEU A 324 11.03 14.97 4.46
C LEU A 324 10.01 15.14 3.32
N GLY A 325 8.77 15.54 3.61
CA GLY A 325 7.73 15.90 2.61
C GLY A 325 8.25 16.74 1.44
N PRO A 326 8.95 17.86 1.67
CA PRO A 326 9.44 18.73 0.58
C PRO A 326 10.36 18.05 -0.44
N TYR A 327 10.99 16.93 -0.10
CA TYR A 327 11.86 16.19 -1.02
C TYR A 327 11.11 15.23 -1.96
N VAL A 328 9.84 14.94 -1.66
CA VAL A 328 8.99 14.04 -2.46
C VAL A 328 7.83 14.76 -3.15
N GLU A 329 7.50 15.97 -2.71
CA GLU A 329 6.44 16.81 -3.28
C GLU A 329 6.59 17.07 -4.78
N SER A 330 7.84 17.18 -5.27
CA SER A 330 8.16 17.47 -6.68
C SER A 330 8.22 16.23 -7.57
N ILE A 331 7.99 15.03 -7.04
CA ILE A 331 8.01 13.80 -7.83
C ILE A 331 6.77 13.79 -8.74
N PRO A 332 6.92 13.72 -10.07
CA PRO A 332 5.78 13.61 -10.97
C PRO A 332 5.01 12.31 -10.74
N LEU A 333 3.68 12.37 -10.75
CA LEU A 333 2.81 11.20 -10.60
C LEU A 333 2.96 10.20 -11.76
N ALA A 334 3.47 10.65 -12.91
CA ALA A 334 3.72 9.81 -14.08
C ALA A 334 5.03 9.01 -14.00
N ALA A 335 5.91 9.28 -13.01
CA ALA A 335 7.21 8.62 -12.83
C ALA A 335 7.12 7.39 -11.91
#